data_AF-A0A1F6H8V1-F1
#
_entry.id   AF-A0A1F6H8V1-F1
#
_cell.length_a   1.000
_cell.length_b   1.000
_cell.length_c   1.000
_cell.angle_alpha   90.00
_cell.angle_beta   90.00
_cell.angle_gamma   90.00
#
_symmetry.space_group_name_H-M   'P 1'
#
loop_
_entity.id
_entity.type
_entity.pdbx_description
1 polymer ?
#
loop_
_entity_poly.entity_id
_entity_poly.type
_entity_poly.pdbx_seq_one_letter_code
_entity_poly.pdbx_strand_id
1 'polypeptide(L)'
;MFHFFRNRFTFKMNMGCLSCLFLLAKTQRLEGITSLLLNGKHIVLADIEDCSLEEAEKELLYVQQKYSLSDIFIVSDRDRSYRAFCYSQVDYKTLLKILLDIPHLDMVFFNYTVKRKKATLRVSNKKDRQKQELVSVLKSYSAPIPDEVEKVIYDTGIVKKGIQISLGDDD
;
A
#
# COMPACT_ATOMS: atom_id res chain seq x y z
N MET A 1 -10.25 16.82 -30.13
CA MET A 1 -11.11 15.64 -29.89
C MET A 1 -11.41 15.60 -28.40
N PHE A 2 -12.69 15.69 -28.03
CA PHE A 2 -13.12 15.73 -26.62
C PHE A 2 -13.47 14.32 -26.17
N HIS A 3 -12.91 13.89 -25.04
CA HIS A 3 -13.35 12.66 -24.38
C HIS A 3 -13.78 12.99 -22.96
N PHE A 4 -15.09 12.86 -22.72
CA PHE A 4 -15.67 12.98 -21.40
C PHE A 4 -15.79 11.57 -20.81
N PHE A 5 -14.90 11.23 -19.87
CA PHE A 5 -15.08 10.07 -19.00
C PHE A 5 -15.47 10.58 -17.62
N ARG A 6 -16.42 9.88 -16.99
CA ARG A 6 -17.24 10.22 -15.79
C ARG A 6 -16.55 10.92 -14.60
N ASN A 7 -15.22 11.08 -14.55
CA ASN A 7 -14.46 11.75 -13.48
C ASN A 7 -13.18 12.50 -13.93
N ARG A 8 -12.95 12.70 -15.24
CA ARG A 8 -11.74 13.35 -15.76
C ARG A 8 -12.04 14.20 -16.99
N PHE A 9 -11.60 15.45 -16.97
CA PHE A 9 -11.55 16.34 -18.11
C PHE A 9 -10.10 16.42 -18.61
N THR A 10 -9.91 16.04 -19.87
CA THR A 10 -8.62 16.13 -20.55
C THR A 10 -8.79 17.04 -21.76
N PHE A 11 -8.01 18.11 -21.83
CA PHE A 11 -7.97 19.00 -22.98
C PHE A 11 -6.55 19.06 -23.53
N LYS A 12 -6.40 18.59 -24.77
CA LYS A 12 -5.14 18.65 -25.51
C LYS A 12 -5.29 19.65 -26.64
N MET A 13 -4.37 20.60 -26.71
CA MET A 13 -4.29 21.59 -27.78
C MET A 13 -2.89 21.52 -28.40
N ASN A 14 -2.84 21.46 -29.73
CA ASN A 14 -1.59 21.52 -30.48
C ASN A 14 -1.55 22.87 -31.22
N MET A 15 -0.46 23.60 -31.07
CA MET A 15 -0.18 24.87 -31.77
C MET A 15 1.21 24.77 -32.42
N GLY A 16 1.25 24.31 -33.68
CA GLY A 16 2.52 24.06 -34.38
C GLY A 16 3.35 22.97 -33.69
N CYS A 17 4.59 23.29 -33.31
CA CYS A 17 5.49 22.38 -32.58
C CYS A 17 5.17 22.28 -31.07
N LEU A 18 4.22 23.06 -30.54
CA LEU A 18 3.87 23.06 -29.13
C LEU A 18 2.59 22.26 -28.87
N SER A 19 2.64 21.39 -27.86
CA SER A 19 1.48 20.63 -27.38
C SER A 19 1.21 20.96 -25.91
N CYS A 20 0.01 21.47 -25.60
CA CYS A 20 -0.44 21.73 -24.24
C CYS A 20 -1.50 20.69 -23.84
N LEU A 21 -1.33 20.08 -22.65
CA LEU A 21 -2.27 19.14 -22.06
C LEU A 21 -2.77 19.66 -20.71
N PHE A 22 -4.07 19.88 -20.60
CA PHE A 22 -4.76 20.23 -19.36
C PHE A 22 -5.50 19.00 -18.84
N LEU A 23 -5.26 18.64 -17.57
CA LEU A 23 -5.92 17.52 -16.90
C LEU A 23 -6.57 18.00 -15.61
N LEU A 24 -7.90 17.95 -15.58
CA LEU A 24 -8.72 18.21 -14.40
C LEU A 24 -9.34 16.87 -13.98
N ALA A 25 -9.01 16.41 -12.77
CA ALA A 25 -9.52 15.15 -12.25
C ALA A 25 -10.01 15.34 -10.80
N LYS A 26 -11.15 14.71 -10.49
CA LYS A 26 -11.65 14.66 -9.11
C LYS A 26 -10.70 13.78 -8.28
N THR A 27 -10.08 14.35 -7.25
CA THR A 27 -9.20 13.63 -6.33
C THR A 27 -9.94 13.20 -5.07
N GLN A 28 -9.48 12.12 -4.44
CA GLN A 28 -9.95 11.68 -3.13
C GLN A 28 -8.76 11.66 -2.18
N ARG A 29 -8.94 12.15 -0.95
CA ARG A 29 -7.98 11.98 0.14
C ARG A 29 -8.05 10.53 0.64
N LEU A 30 -6.91 9.86 0.68
CA LEU A 30 -6.77 8.50 1.21
C LEU A 30 -5.82 8.52 2.39
N GLU A 31 -6.18 7.81 3.45
CA GLU A 31 -5.41 7.61 4.66
C GLU A 31 -4.76 6.22 4.63
N GLY A 32 -3.55 6.14 5.18
CA GLY A 32 -2.80 4.89 5.26
C GLY A 32 -1.84 4.89 6.45
N ILE A 33 -1.39 3.69 6.79
CA ILE A 33 -0.40 3.44 7.84
C ILE A 33 0.90 3.02 7.17
N THR A 34 2.03 3.61 7.59
CA THR A 34 3.35 3.18 7.15
C THR A 34 3.97 2.18 8.11
N SER A 35 4.85 1.31 7.60
CA SER A 35 5.59 0.41 8.48
C SER A 35 6.64 1.11 9.34
N LEU A 36 7.22 2.22 8.88
CA LEU A 36 8.34 2.89 9.55
C LEU A 36 7.88 3.60 10.83
N LEU A 37 8.51 3.26 11.95
CA LEU A 37 8.32 3.87 13.27
C LEU A 37 9.34 5.00 13.51
N LEU A 38 9.09 5.85 14.51
CA LEU A 38 9.99 6.94 14.88
C LEU A 38 11.39 6.46 15.31
N ASN A 39 11.48 5.25 15.85
CA ASN A 39 12.74 4.62 16.25
C ASN A 39 13.55 4.01 15.08
N GLY A 40 13.09 4.18 13.83
CA GLY A 40 13.75 3.65 12.64
C GLY A 40 13.50 2.16 12.37
N LYS A 41 12.75 1.45 13.21
CA LYS A 41 12.28 0.09 12.95
C LYS A 41 11.00 0.07 12.13
N HIS A 42 10.58 -1.12 11.73
CA HIS A 42 9.38 -1.35 10.94
C HIS A 42 8.41 -2.30 11.64
N ILE A 43 7.12 -2.02 11.55
CA ILE A 43 6.07 -3.04 11.74
C ILE A 43 5.87 -3.83 10.44
N VAL A 44 5.33 -5.03 10.54
CA VAL A 44 5.08 -5.89 9.37
C VAL A 44 3.70 -5.57 8.81
N LEU A 45 3.68 -5.08 7.58
CA LEU A 45 2.46 -4.81 6.80
C LEU A 45 2.55 -5.58 5.49
N ALA A 46 1.51 -6.29 5.09
CA ALA A 46 1.45 -6.98 3.80
C ALA A 46 0.11 -6.74 3.08
N ASP A 47 0.17 -6.55 1.76
CA ASP A 47 -1.00 -6.53 0.86
C ASP A 47 -0.92 -7.83 0.04
N ILE A 48 -1.91 -8.70 0.17
CA ILE A 48 -1.97 -10.03 -0.44
C ILE A 48 -3.13 -10.02 -1.42
N GLU A 49 -2.90 -10.49 -2.64
CA GLU A 49 -3.92 -10.52 -3.69
C GLU A 49 -3.96 -11.89 -4.40
N ASP A 50 -5.10 -12.18 -5.02
CA ASP A 50 -5.32 -13.35 -5.88
C ASP A 50 -5.28 -14.73 -5.20
N CYS A 51 -5.43 -14.81 -3.88
CA CYS A 51 -5.57 -16.08 -3.14
C CYS A 51 -6.89 -16.15 -2.34
N SER A 52 -7.24 -17.32 -1.83
CA SER A 52 -8.30 -17.50 -0.83
C SER A 52 -7.86 -17.06 0.56
N LEU A 53 -8.81 -16.91 1.50
CA LEU A 53 -8.49 -16.56 2.89
C LEU A 53 -7.64 -17.66 3.55
N GLU A 54 -7.96 -18.93 3.31
CA GLU A 54 -7.22 -20.08 3.86
C GLU A 54 -5.75 -20.10 3.38
N GLU A 55 -5.51 -19.79 2.11
CA GLU A 55 -4.16 -19.66 1.56
C GLU A 55 -3.41 -18.49 2.20
N ALA A 56 -4.06 -17.32 2.32
CA ALA A 56 -3.47 -16.15 2.97
C ALA A 56 -3.11 -16.45 4.44
N GLU A 57 -4.00 -17.11 5.18
CA GLU A 57 -3.78 -17.51 6.56
C GLU A 57 -2.59 -18.47 6.69
N LYS A 58 -2.51 -19.48 5.81
CA LYS A 58 -1.42 -20.46 5.81
C LYS A 58 -0.06 -19.80 5.54
N GLU A 59 0.00 -18.88 4.59
CA GLU A 59 1.23 -18.15 4.24
C GLU A 59 1.65 -17.21 5.36
N LEU A 60 0.69 -16.46 5.92
CA LEU A 60 0.93 -15.56 7.03
C LEU A 60 1.34 -16.31 8.31
N LEU A 61 0.74 -17.48 8.57
CA LEU A 61 1.12 -18.34 9.68
C LEU A 61 2.54 -18.88 9.51
N TYR A 62 2.92 -19.27 8.30
CA TYR A 62 4.29 -19.70 8.00
C TYR A 62 5.31 -18.61 8.34
N VAL A 63 5.11 -17.38 7.86
CA VAL A 63 6.03 -16.28 8.18
C VAL A 63 5.94 -15.87 9.66
N GLN A 64 4.76 -15.95 10.29
CA GLN A 64 4.60 -15.70 11.72
C GLN A 64 5.50 -16.62 12.54
N GLN A 65 5.47 -17.92 12.26
CA GLN A 65 6.28 -18.91 12.95
C GLN A 65 7.77 -18.76 12.64
N LYS A 66 8.11 -18.61 11.35
CA LYS A 66 9.49 -18.49 10.87
C LYS A 66 10.24 -17.29 11.46
N TYR A 67 9.53 -16.17 11.66
CA TYR A 67 10.11 -14.91 12.15
C TYR A 67 9.70 -14.58 13.59
N SER A 68 9.02 -15.49 14.28
CA SER A 68 8.53 -15.31 15.66
C SER A 68 7.73 -14.01 15.84
N LEU A 69 6.82 -13.75 14.90
CA LEU A 69 5.99 -12.55 14.89
C LEU A 69 4.86 -12.64 15.92
N SER A 70 4.34 -11.48 16.33
CA SER A 70 3.15 -11.32 17.18
C SER A 70 1.88 -11.72 16.41
N ASP A 71 0.72 -11.49 17.03
CA ASP A 71 -0.57 -11.62 16.36
C ASP A 71 -0.59 -10.89 15.01
N ILE A 72 -1.18 -11.54 14.01
CA ILE A 72 -1.41 -10.98 12.68
C ILE A 72 -2.91 -10.77 12.50
N PHE A 73 -3.31 -9.51 12.29
CA PHE A 73 -4.68 -9.13 12.00
C PHE A 73 -4.88 -9.06 10.48
N ILE A 74 -5.85 -9.81 9.97
CA ILE A 74 -6.15 -9.88 8.54
C ILE A 74 -7.47 -9.17 8.29
N VAL A 75 -7.42 -8.13 7.47
CA VAL A 75 -8.61 -7.38 7.05
C VAL A 75 -8.84 -7.50 5.55
N SER A 76 -10.09 -7.34 5.12
CA SER A 76 -10.46 -7.39 3.71
C SER A 76 -11.59 -6.41 3.38
N ASP A 77 -11.55 -5.82 2.19
CA ASP A 77 -12.63 -5.02 1.59
C ASP A 77 -13.25 -5.68 0.34
N ARG A 78 -12.71 -6.81 -0.09
CA ARG A 78 -13.14 -7.56 -1.28
C ARG A 78 -12.59 -8.98 -1.22
N ASP A 79 -13.33 -9.91 -1.82
CA ASP A 79 -12.86 -11.29 -1.94
C ASP A 79 -11.48 -11.37 -2.62
N ARG A 80 -10.66 -12.31 -2.15
CA ARG A 80 -9.29 -12.58 -2.61
C ARG A 80 -8.31 -11.40 -2.52
N SER A 81 -8.54 -10.47 -1.60
CA SER A 81 -7.62 -9.36 -1.33
C SER A 81 -7.59 -9.08 0.17
N TYR A 82 -6.41 -9.24 0.75
CA TYR A 82 -6.21 -9.24 2.20
C TYR A 82 -5.09 -8.28 2.58
N ARG A 83 -5.26 -7.65 3.73
CA ARG A 83 -4.27 -6.75 4.32
C ARG A 83 -3.92 -7.26 5.70
N ALA A 84 -2.65 -7.57 5.89
CA ALA A 84 -2.15 -8.10 7.13
C ALA A 84 -1.41 -7.02 7.93
N PHE A 85 -1.74 -6.93 9.21
CA PHE A 85 -1.12 -6.03 10.18
C PHE A 85 -0.48 -6.84 11.29
N CYS A 86 0.81 -6.64 11.53
CA CYS A 86 1.56 -7.27 12.61
C CYS A 86 2.49 -6.25 13.26
N TYR A 87 2.35 -6.08 14.58
CA TYR A 87 3.01 -5.01 15.33
C TYR A 87 4.40 -5.38 15.86
N SER A 88 4.92 -6.57 15.55
CA SER A 88 6.34 -6.90 15.76
C SER A 88 7.25 -5.89 15.06
N GLN A 89 8.20 -5.36 15.83
CA GLN A 89 9.19 -4.41 15.32
C GLN A 89 10.40 -5.16 14.76
N VAL A 90 10.66 -4.98 13.47
CA VAL A 90 11.77 -5.60 12.74
C VAL A 90 12.63 -4.53 12.06
N ASP A 91 13.89 -4.86 11.75
CA ASP A 91 14.69 -4.00 10.88
C ASP A 91 14.20 -4.09 9.42
N TYR A 92 14.62 -3.12 8.58
CA TYR A 92 14.19 -3.06 7.18
C TYR A 92 14.56 -4.29 6.35
N LYS A 93 15.73 -4.89 6.59
CA LYS A 93 16.17 -6.09 5.87
C LYS A 93 15.30 -7.29 6.24
N THR A 94 14.95 -7.41 7.50
CA THR A 94 14.04 -8.44 8.02
C THR A 94 12.63 -8.24 7.48
N LEU A 95 12.12 -7.00 7.42
CA LEU A 95 10.85 -6.68 6.75
C LEU A 95 10.85 -7.20 5.30
N LEU A 96 11.87 -6.89 4.51
CA LEU A 96 11.93 -7.33 3.11
C LEU A 96 11.96 -8.85 2.96
N LYS A 97 12.67 -9.56 3.85
CA LYS A 97 12.69 -11.03 3.86
C LYS A 97 11.31 -11.61 4.16
N ILE A 98 10.62 -11.09 5.17
CA ILE A 98 9.25 -11.51 5.52
C ILE A 98 8.33 -11.34 4.31
N LEU A 99 8.39 -10.18 3.65
CA LEU A 99 7.55 -9.91 2.47
C LEU A 99 7.85 -10.88 1.33
N LEU A 100 9.11 -11.13 1.02
CA LEU A 100 9.50 -12.06 -0.06
C LEU A 100 9.10 -13.52 0.21
N ASP A 101 8.91 -13.88 1.48
CA ASP A 101 8.47 -15.21 1.88
C ASP A 101 6.94 -15.41 1.81
N ILE A 102 6.18 -14.39 1.41
CA ILE A 102 4.72 -14.47 1.20
C ILE A 102 4.45 -14.71 -0.30
N PRO A 103 4.03 -15.92 -0.72
CA PRO A 103 3.80 -16.26 -2.12
C PRO A 103 2.85 -15.33 -2.87
N HIS A 104 1.72 -14.96 -2.26
CA HIS A 104 0.68 -14.13 -2.89
C HIS A 104 0.81 -12.64 -2.56
N LEU A 105 2.01 -12.17 -2.21
CA LEU A 105 2.25 -10.75 -1.98
C LEU A 105 2.01 -9.92 -3.25
N ASP A 106 1.30 -8.80 -3.13
CA ASP A 106 1.23 -7.81 -4.21
C ASP A 106 2.63 -7.26 -4.52
N MET A 107 3.16 -7.63 -5.69
CA MET A 107 4.48 -7.18 -6.14
C MET A 107 4.54 -5.67 -6.39
N VAL A 108 3.42 -5.01 -6.68
CA VAL A 108 3.36 -3.56 -6.77
C VAL A 108 3.58 -2.94 -5.39
N PHE A 109 2.88 -3.46 -4.37
CA PHE A 109 3.10 -3.09 -2.98
C PHE A 109 4.57 -3.31 -2.55
N PHE A 110 5.16 -4.47 -2.90
CA PHE A 110 6.57 -4.75 -2.61
C PHE A 110 7.52 -3.75 -3.28
N ASN A 111 7.33 -3.49 -4.56
CA ASN A 111 8.18 -2.55 -5.32
C ASN A 111 8.10 -1.12 -4.75
N TYR A 112 6.91 -0.66 -4.35
CA TYR A 112 6.78 0.62 -3.66
C TYR A 112 7.43 0.61 -2.27
N THR A 113 7.34 -0.52 -1.56
CA THR A 113 8.02 -0.70 -0.27
C THR A 113 9.52 -0.53 -0.41
N VAL A 114 10.13 -1.18 -1.41
CA VAL A 114 11.56 -1.07 -1.71
C VAL A 114 11.93 0.36 -2.10
N LYS A 115 11.19 0.96 -3.04
CA LYS A 115 11.46 2.32 -3.53
C LYS A 115 11.38 3.38 -2.44
N ARG A 116 10.46 3.22 -1.48
CA ARG A 116 10.21 4.20 -0.41
C ARG A 116 10.95 3.87 0.88
N LYS A 117 11.62 2.71 0.96
CA LYS A 117 12.21 2.15 2.18
C LYS A 117 11.21 2.02 3.33
N LYS A 118 9.93 1.82 3.02
CA LYS A 118 8.83 1.58 3.98
C LYS A 118 7.60 1.07 3.26
N ALA A 119 6.88 0.15 3.90
CA ALA A 119 5.59 -0.35 3.44
C ALA A 119 4.49 0.64 3.79
N THR A 120 3.39 0.64 3.04
CA THR A 120 2.24 1.51 3.32
C THR A 120 0.95 0.80 2.92
N LEU A 121 0.07 0.57 3.90
CA LEU A 121 -1.28 0.04 3.67
C LEU A 121 -2.31 1.16 3.80
N ARG A 122 -3.36 1.10 2.99
CA ARG A 122 -4.47 2.05 3.05
C ARG A 122 -5.49 1.57 4.07
N VAL A 123 -5.93 2.48 4.94
CA VAL A 123 -6.99 2.22 5.91
C VAL A 123 -8.33 2.76 5.40
N SER A 124 -8.30 3.89 4.70
CA SER A 124 -9.49 4.43 4.05
C SER A 124 -9.72 3.76 2.70
N ASN A 125 -10.97 3.40 2.42
CA ASN A 125 -11.36 2.86 1.14
C ASN A 125 -11.66 3.95 0.11
N LYS A 126 -11.54 3.60 -1.17
CA LYS A 126 -12.07 4.45 -2.25
C LYS A 126 -13.58 4.61 -2.05
N LYS A 127 -14.15 5.77 -2.44
CA LYS A 127 -15.55 6.13 -2.21
C LYS A 127 -16.59 5.06 -2.63
N ASP A 128 -16.22 4.14 -3.51
CA ASP A 128 -17.10 3.10 -4.06
C ASP A 128 -16.71 1.67 -3.63
N ARG A 129 -15.91 1.51 -2.56
CA ARG A 129 -15.53 0.19 -2.02
C ARG A 129 -16.19 -0.09 -0.68
N GLN A 130 -16.45 -1.37 -0.42
CA GLN A 130 -16.94 -1.84 0.88
C GLN A 130 -15.95 -1.46 1.98
N LYS A 131 -16.42 -1.41 3.24
CA LYS A 131 -15.57 -1.14 4.40
C LYS A 131 -14.58 -2.30 4.60
N GLN A 132 -13.37 -2.01 5.08
CA GLN A 132 -12.45 -3.06 5.50
C GLN A 132 -12.98 -3.71 6.77
N GLU A 133 -13.17 -5.02 6.73
CA GLU A 133 -13.63 -5.83 7.85
C GLU A 133 -12.49 -6.74 8.34
N LEU A 134 -12.44 -6.97 9.65
CA LEU A 134 -11.54 -7.96 10.23
C LEU A 134 -12.09 -9.34 9.89
N VAL A 135 -11.37 -10.08 9.05
CA VAL A 135 -11.79 -11.41 8.57
C VAL A 135 -11.10 -12.54 9.33
N SER A 136 -9.90 -12.30 9.87
CA SER A 136 -9.18 -13.31 10.66
C SER A 136 -8.12 -12.69 11.58
N VAL A 137 -7.74 -13.43 12.61
CA VAL A 137 -6.64 -13.12 13.52
C VAL A 137 -5.80 -14.38 13.76
N LEU A 138 -4.55 -14.36 13.33
CA LEU A 138 -3.60 -15.42 13.62
C LEU A 138 -2.92 -15.13 14.95
N LYS A 139 -3.34 -15.81 16.02
CA LYS A 139 -2.77 -15.61 17.35
C LYS A 139 -1.37 -16.24 17.46
N SER A 140 -0.42 -15.45 17.91
CA SER A 140 0.92 -15.90 18.26
C SER A 140 0.98 -16.26 19.74
N TYR A 141 1.65 -17.36 20.07
CA TYR A 141 1.94 -17.74 21.45
C TYR A 141 3.29 -17.18 21.94
N SER A 142 3.99 -16.40 21.12
CA SER A 142 5.41 -16.07 21.32
C SER A 142 5.69 -14.63 21.79
N ALA A 143 4.76 -13.67 21.62
CA ALA A 143 4.97 -12.28 22.05
C ALA A 143 3.65 -11.53 22.32
N PRO A 144 3.45 -10.91 23.50
CA PRO A 144 2.26 -10.10 23.78
C PRO A 144 2.22 -8.82 22.93
N ILE A 145 1.00 -8.36 22.61
CA ILE A 145 0.72 -7.12 21.86
C ILE A 145 1.27 -5.92 22.66
N PRO A 146 2.05 -5.01 22.07
CA PRO A 146 2.51 -3.80 22.76
C PRO A 146 1.31 -2.88 23.07
N ASP A 147 1.26 -2.35 24.29
CA ASP A 147 0.12 -1.57 24.82
C ASP A 147 -0.12 -0.23 24.08
N GLU A 148 0.85 0.24 23.29
CA GLU A 148 0.81 1.54 22.63
C GLU A 148 1.25 1.45 21.17
N VAL A 149 0.37 1.88 20.26
CA VAL A 149 0.67 2.07 18.84
C VAL A 149 0.44 3.54 18.48
N GLU A 150 1.48 4.21 17.98
CA GLU A 150 1.40 5.60 17.56
C GLU A 150 0.55 5.73 16.29
N LYS A 151 -0.59 6.44 16.39
CA LYS A 151 -1.41 6.81 15.23
C LYS A 151 -0.78 8.00 14.52
N VAL A 152 -0.05 7.73 13.44
CA VAL A 152 0.49 8.80 12.59
C VAL A 152 -0.55 9.15 11.52
N ILE A 153 -1.13 10.35 11.60
CA ILE A 153 -1.91 10.97 10.53
C ILE A 153 -0.96 11.88 9.76
N TYR A 154 -0.64 11.55 8.51
CA TYR A 154 0.11 12.45 7.64
C TYR A 154 -0.73 12.86 6.42
N ASP A 155 -0.72 14.16 6.13
CA ASP A 155 -1.22 14.65 4.87
C ASP A 155 -0.28 14.22 3.75
N THR A 156 -0.82 13.51 2.76
CA THR A 156 -0.13 13.32 1.48
C THR A 156 -0.22 14.63 0.70
N GLY A 157 0.48 15.66 1.20
CA GLY A 157 0.76 16.91 0.51
C GLY A 157 1.66 16.65 -0.70
N ILE A 158 1.15 15.91 -1.68
CA ILE A 158 1.72 15.91 -3.02
C ILE A 158 0.93 16.95 -3.79
N VAL A 159 1.34 18.20 -3.67
CA VAL A 159 1.17 19.14 -4.77
C VAL A 159 2.00 18.56 -5.91
N LYS A 160 1.35 17.80 -6.81
CA LYS A 160 1.94 17.43 -8.09
C LYS A 160 2.08 18.71 -8.92
N LYS A 161 3.16 19.47 -8.72
CA LYS A 161 3.71 20.30 -9.80
C LYS A 161 4.39 19.32 -10.77
N GLY A 162 3.61 18.83 -11.73
CA GLY A 162 4.18 18.16 -12.88
C GLY A 162 4.91 19.19 -13.71
N ILE A 163 6.25 19.14 -13.71
CA ILE A 163 7.03 19.70 -14.81
C ILE A 163 7.18 18.57 -15.82
N GLN A 164 6.55 18.73 -16.97
CA GLN A 164 6.79 17.91 -18.14
C GLN A 164 7.92 18.57 -18.92
N ILE A 165 9.08 17.93 -19.01
CA ILE A 165 10.11 18.27 -19.99
C ILE A 165 9.99 17.21 -21.08
N SER A 166 9.52 17.63 -22.25
CA SER A 166 9.69 16.87 -23.49
C SER A 166 11.03 17.29 -24.10
N LEU A 167 11.97 16.36 -24.15
CA LEU A 167 13.11 16.45 -25.05
C LEU A 167 12.57 16.17 -26.46
N GLY A 168 12.74 17.13 -27.37
CA GLY A 168 12.57 16.88 -28.79
C GLY A 168 13.74 16.04 -29.28
N ASP A 169 13.47 15.18 -30.25
CA ASP A 169 14.50 14.48 -31.01
C ASP A 169 15.32 15.52 -31.79
N ASP A 170 16.65 15.49 -31.62
CA ASP A 170 17.57 16.15 -32.54
C ASP A 170 17.81 15.20 -33.72
N ASP A 171 17.55 15.75 -34.91
CA ASP A 171 17.74 15.26 -36.30
C ASP A 171 16.66 14.36 -36.95
#